data_AF-A0A1C6CFJ5-F1
#
_entry.id   AF-A0A1C6CFJ5-F1
#
_cell.length_a   1.000
_cell.length_b   1.000
_cell.length_c   1.000
_cell.angle_alpha   90.00
_cell.angle_beta   90.00
_cell.angle_gamma   90.00
#
_symmetry.space_group_name_H-M   'P 1'
#
loop_
_entity.id
_entity.type
_entity.pdbx_description
1 polymer ?
#
loop_
_entity_poly.entity_id
_entity_poly.type
_entity_poly.pdbx_seq_one_letter_code
_entity_poly.pdbx_strand_id
1 'polypeptide(L)' 'MNNQIENNFMYHSPKDGQAEKYEEIRAKGKELAYLIDGICPNSREKSLAMTKLEESIMWANASIARN' A
#
# COMPACT_ATOMS: atom_id res chain seq x y z
N MET A 1 4.86 -28.26 -4.91
CA MET A 1 4.19 -26.98 -5.21
C MET A 1 4.86 -25.88 -4.40
N ASN A 2 4.98 -24.66 -4.93
CA ASN A 2 5.46 -23.54 -4.13
C ASN A 2 4.25 -22.84 -3.47
N ASN A 3 4.00 -23.12 -2.18
CA ASN A 3 2.83 -22.62 -1.46
C ASN A 3 2.74 -21.08 -1.41
N GLN A 4 3.88 -20.39 -1.45
CA GLN A 4 3.90 -18.93 -1.45
C GLN A 4 3.37 -18.36 -2.77
N ILE A 5 3.73 -19.00 -3.89
CA ILE A 5 3.20 -18.61 -5.21
C ILE A 5 1.69 -18.85 -5.24
N GLU A 6 1.22 -20.04 -4.85
CA GLU A 6 -0.23 -20.33 -4.82
C GLU A 6 -1.00 -19.31 -3.96
N ASN A 7 -0.51 -19.01 -2.75
CA ASN A 7 -1.13 -18.02 -1.88
C ASN A 7 -1.08 -16.60 -2.47
N ASN A 8 0.02 -16.19 -3.10
CA ASN A 8 0.15 -14.83 -3.63
C ASN A 8 -0.77 -14.56 -4.84
N PHE A 9 -1.09 -15.60 -5.61
CA PHE A 9 -1.82 -15.49 -6.88
C PHE A 9 -3.26 -16.06 -6.82
N MET A 10 -3.71 -16.57 -5.69
CA MET A 10 -5.12 -16.96 -5.51
C MET A 10 -6.02 -15.78 -5.14
N TYR A 11 -7.33 -15.96 -5.32
CA TYR A 11 -8.33 -15.02 -4.83
C TYR A 11 -8.46 -15.09 -3.31
N HIS A 12 -8.40 -13.92 -2.65
CA HIS A 12 -8.61 -13.78 -1.21
C HIS A 12 -9.94 -13.05 -0.97
N SER A 13 -10.95 -13.79 -0.53
CA SER A 13 -12.23 -13.20 -0.14
C SER A 13 -12.03 -12.24 1.05
N PRO A 14 -12.71 -11.08 1.05
CA PRO A 14 -12.68 -10.16 2.19
C PRO A 14 -13.14 -10.84 3.49
N LYS A 15 -12.41 -10.61 4.57
CA LYS A 15 -12.78 -11.01 5.94
C LYS A 15 -13.31 -9.80 6.72
N ASP A 16 -14.14 -10.05 7.72
CA ASP A 16 -14.62 -9.00 8.63
C ASP A 16 -13.44 -8.24 9.26
N GLY A 17 -13.54 -6.90 9.30
CA GLY A 17 -12.47 -6.05 9.83
C GLY A 17 -11.34 -5.71 8.84
N GLN A 18 -11.30 -6.31 7.63
CA GLN A 18 -10.26 -5.97 6.64
C GLN A 18 -10.48 -4.60 6.00
N ALA A 19 -11.74 -4.22 5.77
CA ALA A 19 -12.08 -2.94 5.12
C ALA A 19 -11.52 -1.75 5.91
N GLU A 20 -11.65 -1.79 7.23
CA GLU A 20 -11.17 -0.78 8.18
C GLU A 20 -9.64 -0.69 8.14
N LYS A 21 -8.94 -1.83 8.11
CA LYS A 21 -7.47 -1.87 8.01
C LYS A 21 -6.98 -1.28 6.69
N TYR A 22 -7.64 -1.59 5.58
CA TYR A 22 -7.28 -0.99 4.29
C TYR A 22 -7.49 0.52 4.30
N GLU A 23 -8.58 0.98 4.92
CA GLU A 23 -8.88 2.41 5.01
C GLU A 23 -7.84 3.15 5.86
N GLU A 24 -7.47 2.59 7.01
CA GLU A 24 -6.45 3.17 7.89
C GLU A 24 -5.10 3.32 7.17
N ILE A 25 -4.63 2.26 6.50
CA ILE A 25 -3.36 2.27 5.76
C ILE A 25 -3.41 3.27 4.59
N ARG A 26 -4.49 3.28 3.81
CA ARG A 26 -4.65 4.23 2.70
C ARG A 26 -4.72 5.67 3.17
N ALA A 27 -5.43 5.94 4.27
CA ALA A 27 -5.54 7.27 4.84
C ALA A 27 -4.17 7.81 5.27
N LYS A 28 -3.36 7.01 5.96
CA LYS A 28 -2.00 7.40 6.35
C LYS A 28 -1.05 7.55 5.17
N GLY A 29 -1.15 6.69 4.16
CA GLY A 29 -0.43 6.89 2.91
C GLY A 29 -0.78 8.22 2.24
N LYS A 30 -2.07 8.56 2.18
CA LYS A 30 -2.55 9.83 1.59
C LYS A 30 -2.07 11.05 2.37
N GLU A 31 -2.11 11.01 3.70
CA GLU A 31 -1.58 12.08 4.57
C GLU A 31 -0.09 12.36 4.27
N LEU A 32 0.74 11.30 4.21
CA LEU A 32 2.15 11.44 3.90
C LEU A 32 2.40 11.93 2.47
N ALA A 33 1.60 11.47 1.51
CA ALA A 33 1.67 11.92 0.13
C ALA A 33 1.45 13.44 0.01
N TYR A 34 0.44 13.98 0.69
CA TYR A 34 0.23 15.44 0.74
C TYR A 34 1.38 16.19 1.42
N LEU A 35 1.96 15.62 2.48
CA LEU A 35 3.11 16.22 3.14
C LEU A 35 4.32 16.29 2.19
N ILE A 36 4.66 15.19 1.52
CA ILE A 36 5.72 15.14 0.50
C ILE A 36 5.44 16.16 -0.61
N ASP A 37 4.21 16.21 -1.09
CA ASP A 37 3.84 17.15 -2.16
C ASP A 37 4.05 18.61 -1.76
N GLY A 38 3.63 18.96 -0.54
CA GLY A 38 3.68 20.34 -0.04
C GLY A 38 5.05 20.83 0.37
N ILE A 39 5.97 19.96 0.83
CA ILE A 39 7.27 20.39 1.37
C ILE A 39 8.46 20.07 0.47
N CYS A 40 8.37 19.04 -0.38
CA CYS A 40 9.47 18.66 -1.26
C CYS A 40 9.44 19.51 -2.55
N PRO A 41 10.61 19.99 -3.02
CA PRO A 41 10.69 20.66 -4.32
C PRO A 41 10.36 19.68 -5.45
N ASN A 42 9.94 20.22 -6.60
CA ASN A 42 9.72 19.41 -7.80
C ASN A 42 11.05 18.86 -8.29
N SER A 43 11.28 17.57 -8.05
CA SER A 43 12.52 16.88 -8.36
C SER A 43 12.30 15.40 -8.64
N ARG A 44 13.34 14.72 -9.12
CA ARG A 44 13.33 13.26 -9.32
C ARG A 44 13.09 12.53 -8.00
N GLU A 45 13.68 13.01 -6.91
CA GLU A 45 13.55 12.43 -5.57
C GLU A 45 12.10 12.49 -5.08
N LYS A 46 11.41 13.62 -5.29
CA LYS A 46 9.98 13.74 -4.97
C LYS A 46 9.14 12.72 -5.76
N SER A 47 9.36 12.61 -7.07
CA SER A 47 8.66 11.61 -7.89
C SER A 47 8.92 10.18 -7.40
N LEU A 48 10.16 9.85 -7.08
CA LEU A 48 10.52 8.53 -6.55
C LEU A 48 9.89 8.27 -5.17
N ALA A 49 9.86 9.27 -4.29
CA ALA A 49 9.23 9.15 -2.98
C ALA A 49 7.73 8.85 -3.10
N MET A 50 7.02 9.53 -4.00
CA MET A 50 5.61 9.28 -4.29
C MET A 50 5.38 7.86 -4.83
N THR A 51 6.16 7.43 -5.82
CA THR A 51 6.06 6.05 -6.36
C THR A 51 6.33 4.99 -5.29
N LYS A 52 7.33 5.21 -4.44
CA LYS A 52 7.68 4.26 -3.37
C LYS A 52 6.65 4.23 -2.24
N LEU A 53 6.01 5.35 -1.96
CA LEU A 53 4.88 5.39 -1.04
C LEU A 53 3.70 4.58 -1.59
N GLU A 54 3.33 4.78 -2.85
CA GLU A 54 2.26 4.00 -3.50
C GLU A 54 2.56 2.49 -3.47
N GLU A 55 3.79 2.09 -3.81
CA GLU A 55 4.24 0.70 -3.75
C GLU A 55 4.17 0.14 -2.33
N SER A 56 4.59 0.91 -1.33
CA SER A 56 4.51 0.52 0.08
C SER A 56 3.06 0.26 0.52
N ILE A 57 2.13 1.14 0.16
CA ILE A 57 0.70 0.99 0.48
C ILE A 57 0.09 -0.22 -0.26
N MET A 58 0.47 -0.45 -1.52
CA MET A 58 0.05 -1.64 -2.27
C MET A 58 0.46 -2.93 -1.56
N TRP A 59 1.73 -3.04 -1.13
CA TRP A 59 2.22 -4.22 -0.43
C TRP A 59 1.64 -4.38 0.97
N ALA A 60 1.37 -3.28 1.68
CA ALA A 60 0.66 -3.31 2.95
C ALA A 60 -0.76 -3.89 2.79
N ASN A 61 -1.53 -3.40 1.80
CA ASN A 61 -2.85 -3.95 1.50
C ASN A 61 -2.77 -5.43 1.06
N ALA A 62 -1.78 -5.78 0.24
CA ALA A 62 -1.58 -7.18 -0.15
C ALA A 62 -1.28 -8.09 1.05
N SER A 63 -0.57 -7.60 2.06
CA SER A 63 -0.33 -8.34 3.30
C SER A 63 -1.61 -8.57 4.11
N ILE A 64 -2.53 -7.59 4.14
CA ILE A 64 -3.84 -7.74 4.79
C ILE A 64 -4.70 -8.75 4.02
N ALA A 65 -4.65 -8.74 2.69
CA ALA A 65 -5.44 -9.65 1.86
C ALA A 65 -4.97 -11.10 1.95
N ARG A 66 -3.65 -11.33 1.97
CA ARG A 66 -3.03 -12.67 1.88
C ARG A 66 -2.84 -13.38 3.22
N ASN A 67 -3.28 -12.79 4.33
CA ASN A 67 -3.16 -13.33 5.69
C ASN A 67 -4.50 -13.25 6.45
#